data_AF-A0A9E5Q9A2-F1
#
_entry.id   AF-A0A9E5Q9A2-F1
#
_cell.length_a   1.000
_cell.length_b   1.000
_cell.length_c   1.000
_cell.angle_alpha   90.00
_cell.angle_beta   90.00
_cell.angle_gamma   90.00
#
_symmetry.space_group_name_H-M   'P 1'
#
loop_
_entity.id
_entity.type
_entity.pdbx_description
1 polymer ?
#
loop_
_entity_poly.entity_id
_entity_poly.type
_entity_poly.pdbx_seq_one_letter_code
_entity_poly.pdbx_strand_id
1 'polypeptide(L)'
;MPVSGVLEKSQALSNTSGECETLLKNDVDVRLDGNPGSVHHKVIIIDEQIVVTGSCNFSQSVKARNYENTLVIYDSEIATLYFEEF
;
A
#
# COMPACT_ATOMS: atom_id res chain seq x y z
N MET A 1 15.86 4.72 -7.48
CA MET A 1 15.35 4.85 -6.11
C MET A 1 14.77 3.51 -5.74
N PRO A 2 15.08 2.96 -4.54
CA PRO A 2 14.53 1.68 -4.13
C PRO A 2 13.01 1.79 -3.98
N VAL A 3 12.29 0.74 -4.37
CA VAL A 3 10.85 0.60 -4.14
C VAL A 3 10.66 -0.70 -3.38
N SER A 4 9.88 -0.63 -2.30
CA SER A 4 9.54 -1.77 -1.46
C SER A 4 8.10 -1.67 -1.00
N GLY A 5 7.50 -2.80 -0.66
CA GLY A 5 6.11 -2.84 -0.22
C GLY A 5 5.80 -4.02 0.69
N VAL A 6 4.80 -3.83 1.54
CA VAL A 6 4.18 -4.90 2.32
C VAL A 6 2.77 -5.12 1.78
N LEU A 7 2.43 -6.37 1.48
CA LEU A 7 1.11 -6.76 1.00
C LEU A 7 0.40 -7.64 2.02
N GLU A 8 -0.93 -7.48 2.10
CA GLU A 8 -1.74 -8.37 2.94
C GLU A 8 -1.68 -9.80 2.39
N LYS A 9 -1.13 -10.74 3.17
CA LYS A 9 -0.90 -12.14 2.79
C LYS A 9 -2.16 -12.82 2.31
N SER A 10 -3.28 -12.59 3.02
CA SER A 10 -4.58 -13.20 2.70
C SER A 10 -5.03 -12.80 1.28
N GLN A 11 -4.87 -11.53 0.92
CA GLN A 11 -5.29 -10.96 -0.37
C GLN A 11 -4.28 -11.26 -1.47
N ALA A 12 -2.98 -11.16 -1.18
CA ALA A 12 -1.91 -11.44 -2.13
C ALA A 12 -1.93 -12.88 -2.64
N LEU A 13 -2.35 -13.84 -1.80
CA LEU A 13 -2.43 -15.26 -2.17
C LEU A 13 -3.78 -15.66 -2.77
N SER A 14 -4.88 -14.99 -2.40
CA SER A 14 -6.23 -15.38 -2.83
C SER A 14 -6.73 -14.62 -4.05
N ASN A 15 -6.18 -13.43 -4.34
CA ASN A 15 -6.69 -12.55 -5.36
C ASN A 15 -5.83 -12.59 -6.63
N THR A 16 -6.31 -13.32 -7.65
CA THR A 16 -5.64 -13.46 -8.96
C THR A 16 -5.55 -12.15 -9.76
N SER A 17 -6.25 -11.11 -9.33
CA SER A 17 -6.21 -9.75 -9.92
C SER A 17 -5.32 -8.76 -9.15
N GLY A 18 -4.63 -9.24 -8.10
CA GLY A 18 -3.66 -8.42 -7.38
C GLY A 18 -2.34 -8.24 -8.16
N GLU A 19 -1.61 -7.17 -7.86
CA GLU A 19 -0.37 -6.81 -8.56
C GLU A 19 0.90 -7.45 -7.97
N CYS A 20 0.76 -8.36 -6.99
CA CYS A 20 1.90 -8.98 -6.29
C CYS A 20 2.87 -9.66 -7.27
N GLU A 21 2.37 -10.45 -8.21
CA GLU A 21 3.20 -11.13 -9.21
C GLU A 21 3.90 -10.14 -10.15
N THR A 22 3.21 -9.07 -10.55
CA THR A 22 3.79 -7.98 -11.36
C THR A 22 4.96 -7.33 -10.64
N LEU A 23 4.80 -7.00 -9.36
CA LEU A 23 5.84 -6.36 -8.54
C LEU A 23 7.07 -7.28 -8.39
N LEU A 24 6.85 -8.56 -8.08
CA LEU A 24 7.92 -9.56 -7.97
C LEU A 24 8.67 -9.75 -9.30
N LYS A 25 7.96 -9.75 -10.44
CA LYS A 25 8.57 -9.84 -11.77
C LYS A 25 9.42 -8.62 -12.15
N ASN A 26 9.21 -7.49 -11.48
CA ASN A 26 9.96 -6.24 -11.71
C ASN A 26 10.99 -5.98 -10.59
N ASP A 27 11.40 -7.02 -9.85
CA ASP A 27 12.44 -6.96 -8.81
C ASP A 27 12.15 -5.95 -7.68
N VAL A 28 10.87 -5.70 -7.38
CA VAL A 28 10.47 -4.90 -6.22
C VAL A 28 10.58 -5.74 -4.95
N ASP A 29 11.16 -5.19 -3.87
CA ASP A 29 11.20 -5.85 -2.55
C ASP A 29 9.79 -5.87 -1.95
N VAL A 30 9.08 -6.98 -2.16
CA VAL A 30 7.72 -7.20 -1.65
C VAL A 30 7.76 -8.23 -0.53
N ARG A 31 7.19 -7.84 0.61
CA ARG A 31 7.01 -8.71 1.78
C ARG A 31 5.53 -8.98 1.97
N LEU A 32 5.18 -10.19 2.39
CA LEU A 32 3.84 -10.48 2.87
C LEU A 32 3.77 -10.18 4.36
N ASP A 33 2.68 -9.58 4.80
CA ASP A 33 2.49 -9.30 6.22
C ASP A 33 2.42 -10.60 7.05
N GLY A 34 2.81 -10.48 8.33
CA GLY A 34 2.78 -11.59 9.30
C GLY A 34 1.57 -11.55 10.25
N ASN A 35 0.62 -10.63 10.06
CA ASN A 35 -0.50 -10.44 10.95
C ASN A 35 -1.52 -11.60 10.79
N PRO A 36 -2.01 -12.20 11.89
CA PRO A 36 -3.10 -13.16 11.82
C PRO A 36 -4.44 -12.54 11.36
N GLY A 37 -4.60 -11.22 11.49
CA GLY A 37 -5.74 -10.44 10.97
C GLY A 37 -5.38 -9.63 9.73
N SER A 38 -6.32 -8.81 9.23
CA SER A 38 -6.06 -7.89 8.12
C SER A 38 -5.33 -6.64 8.59
N VAL A 39 -4.25 -6.26 7.91
CA VAL A 39 -3.58 -4.97 8.11
C VAL A 39 -4.46 -3.83 7.59
N HIS A 40 -5.09 -4.02 6.42
CA HIS A 40 -6.03 -3.09 5.79
C HIS A 40 -5.51 -1.65 5.56
N HIS A 41 -4.21 -1.39 5.73
CA HIS A 41 -3.57 -0.13 5.41
C HIS A 41 -3.57 0.09 3.89
N LYS A 42 -3.85 1.33 3.47
CA LYS A 42 -3.78 1.78 2.08
C LYS A 42 -2.87 3.01 2.03
N VAL A 43 -1.56 2.76 2.15
CA VAL A 43 -0.56 3.80 2.37
C VAL A 43 0.52 3.72 1.29
N ILE A 44 0.97 4.86 0.79
CA ILE A 44 2.20 5.03 0.01
C ILE A 44 3.01 6.15 0.66
N ILE A 45 4.29 5.91 0.89
CA ILE A 45 5.25 6.89 1.39
C ILE A 45 6.24 7.17 0.27
N ILE A 46 6.48 8.44 -0.03
CA ILE A 46 7.40 8.87 -1.10
C ILE A 46 8.46 9.77 -0.48
N ASP A 47 9.72 9.35 -0.63
CA ASP A 47 10.93 10.09 -0.23
C ASP A 47 10.90 10.64 1.21
N GLU A 48 10.20 9.96 2.13
CA GLU A 48 10.00 10.38 3.52
C GLU A 48 9.43 11.81 3.66
N GLN A 49 8.69 12.28 2.63
CA GLN A 49 8.15 13.64 2.54
C GLN A 49 6.66 13.68 2.23
N ILE A 50 6.15 12.67 1.53
CA ILE A 50 4.77 12.63 1.07
C ILE A 50 4.12 11.33 1.52
N VAL A 51 2.91 11.43 2.07
CA VAL A 51 2.06 10.28 2.37
C VAL A 51 0.79 10.36 1.52
N VAL A 52 0.51 9.28 0.80
CA VAL A 52 -0.79 9.04 0.18
C VAL A 52 -1.51 8.00 1.02
N THR A 53 -2.67 8.35 1.57
CA THR A 53 -3.45 7.45 2.44
C THR A 53 -4.95 7.70 2.32
N GLY A 54 -5.77 6.81 2.86
CA GLY A 54 -7.21 7.00 2.94
C GLY A 54 -7.99 5.71 3.00
N SER A 55 -9.26 5.76 2.59
CA SER A 55 -10.11 4.58 2.51
C SER A 55 -10.02 3.87 1.16
N CYS A 56 -9.38 4.49 0.16
CA CYS A 56 -9.30 4.00 -1.20
C CYS A 56 -8.37 2.78 -1.32
N ASN A 57 -8.88 1.64 -1.82
CA ASN A 57 -8.01 0.53 -2.20
C ASN A 57 -7.31 0.82 -3.54
N PHE A 58 -6.06 0.39 -3.69
CA PHE A 58 -5.31 0.50 -4.94
C PHE A 58 -5.75 -0.57 -5.97
N SER A 59 -7.02 -0.57 -6.35
CA SER A 59 -7.58 -1.51 -7.33
C SER A 59 -8.37 -0.79 -8.41
N GLN A 60 -8.45 -1.39 -9.59
CA GLN A 60 -9.18 -0.80 -10.72
C GLN A 60 -10.71 -0.77 -10.49
N SER A 61 -11.22 -1.64 -9.62
CA SER A 61 -12.65 -1.83 -9.36
C SER A 61 -13.28 -0.76 -8.45
N VAL A 62 -12.48 0.07 -7.80
CA VAL A 62 -12.97 1.08 -6.83
C VAL A 62 -13.66 2.27 -7.50
N LYS A 63 -13.29 2.62 -8.74
CA LYS A 63 -13.63 3.93 -9.33
C LYS A 63 -15.11 4.16 -9.69
N ALA A 64 -15.97 3.14 -9.62
CA ALA A 64 -17.35 3.25 -10.11
C ALA A 64 -18.46 3.08 -9.04
N ARG A 65 -18.14 2.58 -7.84
CA ARG A 65 -19.17 2.17 -6.87
C ARG A 65 -18.96 2.65 -5.43
N ASN A 66 -17.72 2.92 -5.02
CA ASN A 66 -17.43 3.26 -3.63
C ASN A 66 -17.20 4.77 -3.48
N TYR A 67 -17.74 5.34 -2.40
CA TYR A 67 -17.38 6.69 -1.96
C TYR A 67 -16.17 6.59 -1.03
N GLU A 68 -14.98 6.65 -1.62
CA GLU A 68 -13.70 6.54 -0.91
C GLU A 68 -12.95 7.86 -0.97
N ASN A 69 -12.19 8.17 0.09
CA ASN A 69 -11.37 9.36 0.17
C ASN A 69 -9.90 8.98 0.00
N THR A 70 -9.15 9.87 -0.67
CA THR A 70 -7.69 9.81 -0.75
C THR A 70 -7.15 11.16 -0.28
N LEU A 71 -6.20 11.12 0.65
CA LEU A 71 -5.46 12.25 1.13
C LEU A 71 -4.04 12.17 0.57
N VAL A 72 -3.51 13.32 0.16
CA VAL A 72 -2.09 13.49 -0.16
C VAL A 72 -1.55 14.53 0.79
N ILE A 73 -0.65 14.11 1.67
CA ILE A 73 -0.11 14.91 2.75
C ILE A 73 1.36 15.20 2.43
N TYR A 74 1.71 16.47 2.32
CA TYR A 74 3.07 16.95 2.06
C TYR A 74 3.66 17.45 3.38
N ASP A 75 4.18 16.52 4.18
CA ASP A 75 4.70 16.80 5.51
C ASP A 75 5.69 15.69 5.91
N SER A 76 6.95 16.07 6.13
CA SER A 76 8.02 15.12 6.46
C SER A 76 7.88 14.52 7.85
N GLU A 77 7.31 15.25 8.82
CA GLU A 77 7.11 14.73 10.18
C GLU A 77 6.04 13.63 10.15
N ILE A 78 4.94 13.86 9.43
CA ILE A 78 3.91 12.83 9.22
C ILE A 78 4.48 11.66 8.42
N ALA A 79 5.23 11.91 7.35
CA ALA A 79 5.82 10.84 6.55
C ALA A 79 6.77 9.96 7.35
N THR A 80 7.55 10.55 8.26
CA THR A 80 8.42 9.79 9.18
C THR A 80 7.62 8.85 10.07
N LEU A 81 6.50 9.31 10.66
CA LEU A 81 5.64 8.46 11.49
C LEU A 81 5.05 7.26 10.73
N TYR A 82 4.66 7.45 9.47
CA TYR A 82 4.21 6.35 8.62
C TYR A 82 5.35 5.41 8.24
N PHE A 83 6.56 5.94 8.06
CA PHE A 83 7.75 5.15 7.73
C PHE A 83 8.23 4.29 8.91
N GLU A 84 8.08 4.78 10.14
CA GLU A 84 8.41 3.99 11.34
C GLU A 84 7.51 2.76 11.53
N GLU A 85 6.27 2.80 11.02
CA GLU A 85 5.33 1.66 11.02
C GLU A 85 5.57 0.68 9.84
N PHE A 86 6.28 1.11 8.79
CA PHE A 86 6.53 0.33 7.57
C PHE A 86 7.66 -0.70 7.74
#